data_AF-A0AAD4HDD7-F1
#
_entry.id   AF-A0AAD4HDD7-F1
#
_cell.length_a   1.000
_cell.length_b   1.000
_cell.length_c   1.000
_cell.angle_alpha   90.00
_cell.angle_beta   90.00
_cell.angle_gamma   90.00
#
_symmetry.space_group_name_H-M   'P 1'
#
loop_
_entity.id
_entity.type
_entity.pdbx_description
1 polymer ?
#
loop_
_entity_poly.entity_id
_entity_poly.type
_entity_poly.pdbx_seq_one_letter_code
_entity_poly.pdbx_strand_id
1 'polypeptide(L)'
;MNSTTGTVNFKVGDETYQTWYNVIGDLNSGKRPLIDSLYGIPVIFYDQLGIGKSTHLRDKPAEFWTPELFMDELDNLLVQLGVESDFDLLGHSWGGISPPSEQLWDESMLGYLEAFPVEFKEMVLKHEREGTVSSAEYQAAIQVFMNKHTCQTIPWPEELVASFASVEEDPTVSNAMSGTAQFHSIGSLRTWSVIDRLHRIPCPTLVTNGPEEGAQDYVIAPFIEKIPKVKWVRFAKSHIAFFEDRDYYFKAIGDFLRVD
;
A
#
# COMPACT_ATOMS: atom_id res chain seq x y z
N MET A 1 13.59 -15.52 14.36
CA MET A 1 14.29 -14.26 14.69
C MET A 1 13.56 -13.63 15.87
N ASN A 2 14.24 -12.87 16.73
CA ASN A 2 13.57 -12.15 17.80
C ASN A 2 12.69 -11.05 17.20
N SER A 3 11.50 -10.86 17.76
CA SER A 3 10.56 -9.80 17.39
C SER A 3 10.30 -8.93 18.62
N THR A 4 10.35 -7.62 18.43
CA THR A 4 10.11 -6.61 19.47
C THR A 4 9.04 -5.65 18.98
N THR A 5 7.93 -5.57 19.70
CA THR A 5 6.84 -4.65 19.37
C THR A 5 6.80 -3.47 20.33
N GLY A 6 6.38 -2.31 19.87
CA GLY A 6 6.23 -1.12 20.71
C GLY A 6 5.33 -0.08 20.07
N THR A 7 5.23 1.07 20.73
CA THR A 7 4.61 2.27 20.17
C THR A 7 5.56 3.45 20.30
N VAL A 8 5.42 4.41 19.38
CA VAL A 8 6.06 5.73 19.48
C VAL A 8 4.99 6.81 19.56
N ASN A 9 5.28 7.87 20.31
CA ASN A 9 4.41 9.05 20.33
C ASN A 9 4.48 9.75 18.97
N PHE A 10 3.32 10.07 18.39
CA PHE A 10 3.20 10.90 17.19
C PHE A 10 2.32 12.11 17.50
N LYS A 11 2.87 13.32 17.33
CA LYS A 11 2.19 14.56 17.71
C LYS A 11 1.62 15.27 16.48
N VAL A 12 0.34 15.61 16.52
CA VAL A 12 -0.35 16.35 15.46
C VAL A 12 -1.03 17.56 16.10
N GLY A 13 -0.53 18.76 15.82
CA GLY A 13 -0.96 19.98 16.52
C GLY A 13 -0.69 19.87 18.03
N ASP A 14 -1.75 19.95 18.84
CA ASP A 14 -1.67 19.82 20.30
C ASP A 14 -1.97 18.39 20.82
N GLU A 15 -2.37 17.48 19.95
CA GLU A 15 -2.75 16.11 20.30
C GLU A 15 -1.57 15.13 20.11
N THR A 16 -1.52 14.09 20.94
CA THR A 16 -0.51 13.02 20.84
C THR A 16 -1.19 11.67 20.68
N TYR A 17 -0.76 10.95 19.64
CA TYR A 17 -1.22 9.62 19.28
C TYR A 17 -0.06 8.61 19.41
N GLN A 18 -0.38 7.34 19.20
CA GLN A 18 0.56 6.22 19.21
C GLN A 18 0.61 5.57 17.84
N THR A 19 1.83 5.47 17.29
CA THR A 19 2.14 4.66 16.11
C THR A 19 2.76 3.35 16.58
N TRP A 20 2.10 2.23 16.30
CA TRP A 20 2.58 0.90 16.64
C TRP A 20 3.60 0.39 15.63
N TYR A 21 4.62 -0.32 16.10
CA TYR A 21 5.62 -0.97 15.26
C TYR A 21 6.01 -2.36 15.77
N ASN A 22 6.58 -3.16 14.88
CA ASN A 22 7.21 -4.45 15.14
C ASN A 22 8.56 -4.53 14.44
N VAL A 23 9.62 -4.71 15.23
CA VAL A 23 10.97 -4.96 14.73
C VAL A 23 11.28 -6.45 14.76
N ILE A 24 11.62 -7.03 13.61
CA ILE A 24 12.17 -8.38 13.47
C ILE A 24 13.69 -8.27 13.26
N GLY A 25 14.50 -8.89 14.12
CA GLY A 25 15.96 -8.80 14.07
C GLY A 25 16.55 -7.78 15.04
N ASP A 26 17.76 -7.28 14.74
CA ASP A 26 18.51 -6.38 15.62
C ASP A 26 18.96 -5.11 14.87
N LEU A 27 18.37 -3.96 15.21
CA LEU A 27 18.70 -2.66 14.61
C LEU A 27 20.17 -2.26 14.85
N ASN A 28 20.83 -2.82 15.87
CA ASN A 28 22.25 -2.56 16.15
C ASN A 28 23.21 -3.50 15.43
N SER A 29 22.71 -4.35 14.51
CA SER A 29 23.53 -5.34 13.80
C SER A 29 24.55 -4.74 12.82
N GLY A 30 24.50 -3.42 12.56
CA GLY A 30 25.32 -2.74 11.56
C GLY A 30 24.85 -3.01 10.11
N LYS A 31 23.75 -3.74 9.92
CA LYS A 31 23.05 -3.88 8.64
C LYS A 31 21.94 -2.84 8.57
N ARG A 32 21.73 -2.28 7.38
CA ARG A 32 20.61 -1.38 7.10
C ARG A 32 19.28 -2.10 7.33
N PRO A 33 18.38 -1.55 8.15
CA PRO A 33 17.05 -2.12 8.31
C PRO A 33 16.24 -1.94 7.01
N LEU A 34 15.51 -2.99 6.63
CA LEU A 34 14.51 -2.98 5.57
C LEU A 34 13.13 -3.07 6.20
N ILE A 35 12.20 -2.20 5.87
CA ILE A 35 10.79 -2.42 6.23
C ILE A 35 10.26 -3.65 5.44
N ASP A 36 9.90 -4.74 6.13
CA ASP A 36 9.55 -6.13 5.66
C ASP A 36 10.68 -7.09 5.14
N SER A 37 11.05 -8.22 5.80
CA SER A 37 11.98 -9.24 5.20
C SER A 37 12.31 -10.58 5.92
N LEU A 38 12.80 -11.53 5.08
CA LEU A 38 13.39 -12.86 5.30
C LEU A 38 14.95 -12.95 5.34
N TYR A 39 15.70 -11.89 5.03
CA TYR A 39 17.15 -11.99 4.69
C TYR A 39 18.15 -11.72 5.82
N GLY A 40 17.71 -11.80 7.07
CA GLY A 40 18.60 -11.50 8.21
C GLY A 40 19.13 -10.05 8.21
N ILE A 41 18.41 -9.17 7.52
CA ILE A 41 18.41 -7.72 7.70
C ILE A 41 17.31 -7.39 8.72
N PRO A 42 17.52 -6.40 9.59
CA PRO A 42 16.50 -5.99 10.55
C PRO A 42 15.29 -5.43 9.81
N VAL A 43 14.11 -5.68 10.35
CA VAL A 43 12.87 -5.38 9.66
C VAL A 43 11.88 -4.66 10.52
N ILE A 44 11.39 -3.52 10.08
CA ILE A 44 10.40 -2.73 10.82
C ILE A 44 9.08 -2.83 10.07
N PHE A 45 8.04 -3.38 10.70
CA PHE A 45 6.66 -3.19 10.26
C PHE A 45 6.01 -2.14 11.16
N TYR A 46 5.07 -1.38 10.63
CA TYR A 46 4.27 -0.47 11.44
C TYR A 46 2.87 -0.34 10.88
N ASP A 47 1.92 -0.10 11.77
CA ASP A 47 0.54 0.21 11.39
C ASP A 47 0.44 1.74 11.34
N GLN A 48 -0.03 2.30 10.23
CA GLN A 48 -0.22 3.75 10.11
C GLN A 48 -1.29 4.24 11.09
N LEU A 49 -1.26 5.53 11.43
CA LEU A 49 -2.28 6.15 12.29
C LEU A 49 -3.69 5.85 11.76
N GLY A 50 -4.60 5.47 12.66
CA GLY A 50 -5.99 5.17 12.32
C GLY A 50 -6.29 3.71 11.92
N ILE A 51 -5.27 2.85 11.78
CA ILE A 51 -5.45 1.43 11.44
C ILE A 51 -4.70 0.50 12.40
N GLY A 52 -5.07 -0.79 12.38
CA GLY A 52 -4.36 -1.87 13.06
C GLY A 52 -4.22 -1.64 14.57
N LYS A 53 -2.98 -1.61 15.07
CA LYS A 53 -2.65 -1.42 16.48
C LYS A 53 -2.26 0.01 16.84
N SER A 54 -2.26 0.91 15.86
CA SER A 54 -2.05 2.33 16.08
C SER A 54 -3.31 3.00 16.62
N THR A 55 -3.21 4.26 17.00
CA THR A 55 -4.37 4.97 17.57
C THR A 55 -5.48 5.12 16.54
N HIS A 56 -6.68 4.63 16.87
CA HIS A 56 -7.88 4.80 16.05
C HIS A 56 -8.53 6.17 16.30
N LEU A 57 -8.88 6.87 15.22
CA LEU A 57 -9.37 8.24 15.26
C LEU A 57 -10.68 8.40 14.46
N ARG A 58 -11.68 7.58 14.82
CA ARG A 58 -12.98 7.46 14.10
C ARG A 58 -13.77 8.76 13.98
N ASP A 59 -13.55 9.70 14.90
CA ASP A 59 -14.24 10.99 14.93
C ASP A 59 -13.50 12.10 14.16
N LYS A 60 -12.30 11.83 13.61
CA LYS A 60 -11.58 12.85 12.82
C LYS A 60 -12.26 13.05 11.46
N PRO A 61 -12.39 14.31 11.00
CA PRO A 61 -13.02 14.60 9.72
C PRO A 61 -12.15 14.10 8.56
N ALA A 62 -12.75 13.90 7.37
CA ALA A 62 -12.05 13.36 6.20
C ALA A 62 -10.81 14.18 5.82
N GLU A 63 -10.85 15.51 6.00
CA GLU A 63 -9.77 16.44 5.71
C GLU A 63 -8.55 16.29 6.62
N PHE A 64 -8.69 15.57 7.75
CA PHE A 64 -7.57 15.23 8.61
C PHE A 64 -6.62 14.23 7.94
N TRP A 65 -7.16 13.34 7.09
CA TRP A 65 -6.44 12.23 6.50
C TRP A 65 -5.78 12.65 5.17
N THR A 66 -4.51 13.06 5.27
CA THR A 66 -3.72 13.55 4.12
C THR A 66 -2.44 12.73 3.93
N PRO A 67 -1.89 12.66 2.71
CA PRO A 67 -0.55 12.11 2.49
C PRO A 67 0.51 12.72 3.40
N GLU A 68 0.44 14.04 3.64
CA GLU A 68 1.38 14.77 4.49
C GLU A 68 1.37 14.28 5.93
N LEU A 69 0.21 13.94 6.50
CA LEU A 69 0.10 13.35 7.84
C LEU A 69 0.92 12.07 7.96
N PHE A 70 0.83 11.17 6.96
CA PHE A 70 1.53 9.88 6.99
C PHE A 70 3.02 10.02 6.67
N MET A 71 3.42 11.03 5.90
CA MET A 71 4.84 11.38 5.72
C MET A 71 5.45 11.88 7.04
N ASP A 72 4.75 12.78 7.75
CA ASP A 72 5.18 13.26 9.06
C ASP A 72 5.23 12.12 10.11
N GLU A 73 4.28 11.17 10.04
CA GLU A 73 4.26 9.98 10.89
C GLU A 73 5.48 9.08 10.65
N LEU A 74 5.80 8.82 9.38
CA LEU A 74 6.95 8.00 8.99
C LEU A 74 8.26 8.66 9.45
N ASP A 75 8.43 9.95 9.21
CA ASP A 75 9.62 10.70 9.65
C ASP A 75 9.77 10.62 11.18
N ASN A 76 8.67 10.78 11.92
CA ASN A 76 8.67 10.63 13.37
C ASN A 76 9.07 9.21 13.80
N LEU A 77 8.50 8.17 13.19
CA LEU A 77 8.84 6.79 13.50
C LEU A 77 10.34 6.51 13.30
N LEU A 78 10.89 6.93 12.16
CA LEU A 78 12.30 6.73 11.83
C LEU A 78 13.23 7.41 12.84
N VAL A 79 12.91 8.64 13.25
CA VAL A 79 13.66 9.39 14.29
C VAL A 79 13.57 8.70 15.65
N GLN A 80 12.38 8.25 16.05
CA GLN A 80 12.19 7.60 17.35
C GLN A 80 12.89 6.24 17.44
N LEU A 81 13.04 5.55 16.30
CA LEU A 81 13.81 4.30 16.22
C LEU A 81 15.31 4.54 15.96
N GLY A 82 15.73 5.77 15.69
CA GLY A 82 17.13 6.14 15.47
C GLY A 82 17.72 5.60 14.17
N VAL A 83 16.88 5.45 13.13
CA VAL A 83 17.26 4.88 11.83
C VAL A 83 17.06 5.86 10.67
N GLU A 84 16.67 7.10 10.95
CA GLU A 84 16.33 8.14 9.96
C GLU A 84 17.46 8.47 8.98
N SER A 85 18.70 8.19 9.36
CA SER A 85 19.88 8.46 8.55
C SER A 85 20.35 7.28 7.69
N ASP A 86 19.88 6.05 7.95
CA ASP A 86 20.34 4.85 7.25
C ASP A 86 19.28 3.74 7.27
N PHE A 87 18.37 3.76 6.29
CA PHE A 87 17.31 2.77 6.10
C PHE A 87 17.01 2.56 4.61
N ASP A 88 16.42 1.41 4.30
CA ASP A 88 15.78 1.14 3.00
C ASP A 88 14.26 1.11 3.18
N LEU A 89 13.52 1.76 2.28
CA LEU A 89 12.05 1.81 2.30
C LEU A 89 11.49 0.87 1.23
N LEU A 90 10.70 -0.11 1.65
CA LEU A 90 9.85 -0.91 0.79
C LEU A 90 8.41 -0.53 1.06
N GLY A 91 7.74 -0.01 0.04
CA GLY A 91 6.33 0.35 0.12
C GLY A 91 5.51 -0.44 -0.90
N HIS A 92 4.33 -0.88 -0.49
CA HIS A 92 3.40 -1.63 -1.32
C HIS A 92 2.08 -0.85 -1.45
N SER A 93 1.54 -0.77 -2.67
CA SER A 93 0.31 -0.03 -2.95
C SER A 93 0.40 1.43 -2.46
N TRP A 94 -0.58 1.94 -1.71
CA TRP A 94 -0.53 3.23 -1.02
C TRP A 94 0.78 3.46 -0.25
N GLY A 95 1.31 2.44 0.44
CA GLY A 95 2.56 2.54 1.19
C GLY A 95 3.81 2.76 0.33
N GLY A 96 3.75 2.38 -0.96
CA GLY A 96 4.77 2.72 -1.95
C GLY A 96 4.51 4.06 -2.64
N ILE A 97 3.46 4.77 -2.22
CA ILE A 97 2.95 5.96 -2.91
C ILE A 97 2.57 5.59 -4.35
N SER A 98 2.06 4.36 -4.56
CA SER A 98 1.63 3.82 -5.86
C SER A 98 0.10 3.78 -5.92
N PRO A 99 -0.55 4.14 -7.04
CA PRO A 99 0.01 4.57 -8.35
C PRO A 99 0.83 5.88 -8.25
N PRO A 100 1.57 6.39 -9.25
CA PRO A 100 2.15 7.74 -9.19
C PRO A 100 1.11 8.87 -9.35
N SER A 101 -0.12 8.51 -9.76
CA SER A 101 -1.26 9.41 -9.88
C SER A 101 -2.57 8.63 -9.78
N GLU A 102 -3.51 9.16 -9.00
CA GLU A 102 -4.83 8.54 -8.83
C GLU A 102 -5.62 8.50 -10.14
N GLN A 103 -5.49 9.53 -10.97
CA GLN A 103 -6.15 9.56 -12.28
C GLN A 103 -5.75 8.38 -13.17
N LEU A 104 -4.45 8.05 -13.23
CA LEU A 104 -3.98 6.90 -14.04
C LEU A 104 -4.50 5.57 -13.49
N TRP A 105 -4.64 5.47 -12.17
CA TRP A 105 -5.21 4.30 -11.52
C TRP A 105 -6.71 4.17 -11.78
N ASP A 106 -7.48 5.24 -11.64
CA ASP A 106 -8.89 5.27 -12.00
C ASP A 106 -9.09 4.88 -13.46
N GLU A 107 -8.28 5.40 -14.39
CA GLU A 107 -8.30 5.01 -15.80
C GLU A 107 -8.06 3.49 -15.98
N SER A 108 -7.15 2.90 -15.20
CA SER A 108 -6.85 1.46 -15.22
C SER A 108 -7.98 0.61 -14.66
N MET A 109 -8.50 0.99 -13.51
CA MET A 109 -9.59 0.27 -12.84
C MET A 109 -10.88 0.34 -13.64
N LEU A 110 -11.22 1.52 -14.17
CA LEU A 110 -12.33 1.68 -15.10
C LEU A 110 -12.11 0.90 -16.39
N GLY A 111 -10.88 0.85 -16.92
CA GLY A 111 -10.54 0.02 -18.06
C GLY A 111 -10.83 -1.47 -17.85
N TYR A 112 -10.57 -1.99 -16.65
CA TYR A 112 -11.00 -3.35 -16.30
C TYR A 112 -12.51 -3.47 -16.24
N LEU A 113 -13.20 -2.54 -15.55
CA LEU A 113 -14.66 -2.56 -15.44
C LEU A 113 -15.35 -2.55 -16.81
N GLU A 114 -14.81 -1.81 -17.78
CA GLU A 114 -15.29 -1.78 -19.17
C GLU A 114 -15.11 -3.12 -19.91
N ALA A 115 -14.15 -3.95 -19.50
CA ALA A 115 -13.90 -5.27 -20.10
C ALA A 115 -14.82 -6.38 -19.55
N PHE A 116 -15.54 -6.13 -18.44
CA PHE A 116 -16.52 -7.07 -17.90
C PHE A 116 -17.84 -7.07 -18.71
N PRO A 117 -18.65 -8.15 -18.61
CA PRO A 117 -20.00 -8.15 -19.17
C PRO A 117 -20.83 -6.93 -18.73
N VAL A 118 -21.68 -6.43 -19.62
CA VAL A 118 -22.49 -5.22 -19.39
C VAL A 118 -23.32 -5.36 -18.11
N GLU A 119 -23.89 -6.53 -17.87
CA GLU A 119 -24.71 -6.80 -16.69
C GLU A 119 -23.90 -6.72 -15.39
N PHE A 120 -22.64 -7.18 -15.40
CA PHE A 120 -21.75 -7.07 -14.25
C PHE A 120 -21.43 -5.61 -13.95
N LYS A 121 -21.05 -4.86 -14.99
CA LYS A 121 -20.76 -3.43 -14.87
C LYS A 121 -21.95 -2.63 -14.37
N GLU A 122 -23.14 -2.84 -14.94
CA GLU A 122 -24.35 -2.14 -14.55
C GLU A 122 -24.74 -2.42 -13.09
N MET A 123 -24.60 -3.67 -12.64
CA MET A 123 -24.83 -4.07 -11.25
C MET A 123 -23.85 -3.37 -10.30
N VAL A 124 -22.53 -3.42 -10.57
CA VAL A 124 -21.51 -2.73 -9.77
C VAL A 124 -21.81 -1.23 -9.66
N LEU A 125 -21.99 -0.56 -10.80
CA LEU A 125 -22.24 0.88 -10.83
C LEU A 125 -23.56 1.27 -10.16
N LYS A 126 -24.56 0.39 -10.16
CA LYS A 126 -25.81 0.62 -9.43
C LYS A 126 -25.56 0.61 -7.93
N HIS A 127 -24.86 -0.39 -7.39
CA HIS A 127 -24.56 -0.45 -5.97
C HIS A 127 -23.71 0.72 -5.49
N GLU A 128 -22.71 1.14 -6.27
CA GLU A 128 -21.90 2.32 -5.96
C GLU A 128 -22.76 3.60 -5.91
N ARG A 129 -23.65 3.81 -6.89
CA ARG A 129 -24.59 4.97 -6.90
C ARG A 129 -25.59 4.95 -5.75
N GLU A 130 -26.09 3.77 -5.38
CA GLU A 130 -27.10 3.61 -4.34
C GLU A 130 -26.50 3.47 -2.93
N GLY A 131 -25.16 3.44 -2.81
CA GLY A 131 -24.46 3.26 -1.53
C GLY A 131 -24.65 1.88 -0.91
N THR A 132 -25.00 0.86 -1.70
CA THR A 132 -25.31 -0.51 -1.24
C THR A 132 -24.12 -1.48 -1.42
N VAL A 133 -22.90 -0.94 -1.29
CA VAL A 133 -21.64 -1.68 -1.46
C VAL A 133 -21.40 -2.75 -0.39
N SER A 134 -22.13 -2.74 0.72
CA SER A 134 -22.10 -3.81 1.73
C SER A 134 -23.01 -5.00 1.40
N SER A 135 -23.75 -4.97 0.28
CA SER A 135 -24.64 -6.06 -0.11
C SER A 135 -23.85 -7.32 -0.51
N ALA A 136 -24.43 -8.49 -0.26
CA ALA A 136 -23.81 -9.77 -0.62
C ALA A 136 -23.58 -9.91 -2.14
N GLU A 137 -24.46 -9.33 -2.96
CA GLU A 137 -24.32 -9.32 -4.42
C GLU A 137 -23.09 -8.53 -4.86
N TYR A 138 -22.92 -7.31 -4.35
CA TYR A 138 -21.75 -6.48 -4.63
C TYR A 138 -20.46 -7.13 -4.12
N GLN A 139 -20.44 -7.60 -2.87
CA GLN A 139 -19.25 -8.22 -2.27
C GLN A 139 -18.82 -9.49 -3.04
N ALA A 140 -19.77 -10.33 -3.46
CA ALA A 140 -19.47 -11.49 -4.29
C ALA A 140 -18.87 -11.10 -5.64
N ALA A 141 -19.37 -10.03 -6.26
CA ALA A 141 -18.86 -9.53 -7.53
C ALA A 141 -17.45 -8.94 -7.41
N ILE A 142 -17.21 -8.11 -6.38
CA ILE A 142 -15.88 -7.55 -6.10
C ILE A 142 -14.89 -8.66 -5.76
N GLN A 143 -15.30 -9.72 -5.05
CA GLN A 143 -14.42 -10.86 -4.78
C GLN A 143 -13.94 -11.55 -6.07
N VAL A 144 -14.78 -11.68 -7.10
CA VAL A 144 -14.36 -12.23 -8.41
C VAL A 144 -13.28 -11.34 -9.04
N PHE A 145 -13.48 -10.02 -8.99
CA PHE A 145 -12.50 -9.05 -9.47
C PHE A 145 -11.18 -9.16 -8.70
N MET A 146 -11.22 -9.15 -7.36
CA MET A 146 -10.04 -9.22 -6.50
C MET A 146 -9.28 -10.54 -6.63
N ASN A 147 -9.97 -11.67 -6.81
CA ASN A 147 -9.32 -12.97 -7.06
C ASN A 147 -8.48 -12.98 -8.35
N LYS A 148 -8.76 -12.07 -9.28
CA LYS A 148 -7.99 -11.95 -10.52
C LYS A 148 -6.93 -10.85 -10.43
N HIS A 149 -7.31 -9.70 -9.88
CA HIS A 149 -6.53 -8.46 -9.98
C HIS A 149 -5.80 -8.05 -8.69
N THR A 150 -6.11 -8.71 -7.57
CA THR A 150 -5.44 -8.50 -6.28
C THR A 150 -4.59 -9.70 -5.90
N CYS A 151 -5.19 -10.89 -5.83
CA CYS A 151 -4.49 -12.14 -5.49
C CYS A 151 -5.12 -13.36 -6.18
N GLN A 152 -4.32 -14.03 -6.99
CA GLN A 152 -4.66 -15.25 -7.72
C GLN A 152 -4.30 -16.53 -6.96
N THR A 153 -3.59 -16.45 -5.84
CA THR A 153 -3.36 -17.59 -4.94
C THR A 153 -4.62 -17.87 -4.14
N ILE A 154 -5.28 -19.00 -4.40
CA ILE A 154 -6.54 -19.39 -3.75
C ILE A 154 -6.35 -20.74 -3.01
N PRO A 155 -6.77 -20.87 -1.74
CA PRO A 155 -7.34 -19.81 -0.90
C PRO A 155 -6.35 -18.67 -0.64
N TRP A 156 -6.87 -17.47 -0.38
CA TRP A 156 -6.03 -16.32 -0.03
C TRP A 156 -5.20 -16.63 1.22
N PRO A 157 -3.94 -16.15 1.29
CA PRO A 157 -3.10 -16.26 2.48
C PRO A 157 -3.80 -15.71 3.73
N GLU A 158 -3.59 -16.35 4.88
CA GLU A 158 -4.25 -15.97 6.14
C GLU A 158 -3.94 -14.52 6.53
N GLU A 159 -2.71 -14.08 6.30
CA GLU A 159 -2.28 -12.71 6.57
C GLU A 159 -3.01 -11.69 5.69
N LEU A 160 -3.26 -12.03 4.41
CA LEU A 160 -4.03 -11.17 3.51
C LEU A 160 -5.49 -11.05 3.97
N VAL A 161 -6.10 -12.17 4.36
CA VAL A 161 -7.47 -12.19 4.89
C VAL A 161 -7.55 -11.37 6.17
N ALA A 162 -6.57 -11.50 7.07
CA ALA A 162 -6.51 -10.71 8.31
C ALA A 162 -6.37 -9.21 8.03
N SER A 163 -5.59 -8.80 7.03
CA SER A 163 -5.48 -7.39 6.63
C SER A 163 -6.81 -6.81 6.14
N PHE A 164 -7.55 -7.54 5.29
CA PHE A 164 -8.88 -7.07 4.85
C PHE A 164 -9.89 -7.03 6.00
N ALA A 165 -9.89 -8.03 6.89
CA ALA A 165 -10.74 -8.01 8.08
C ALA A 165 -10.45 -6.81 9.00
N SER A 166 -9.18 -6.41 9.13
CA SER A 166 -8.81 -5.22 9.90
C SER A 166 -9.36 -3.92 9.28
N VAL A 167 -9.43 -3.84 7.94
CA VAL A 167 -10.03 -2.70 7.25
C VAL A 167 -11.55 -2.68 7.44
N GLU A 168 -12.21 -3.83 7.43
CA GLU A 168 -13.65 -3.93 7.69
C GLU A 168 -14.01 -3.55 9.14
N GLU A 169 -13.15 -3.86 10.10
CA GLU A 169 -13.33 -3.49 11.51
C GLU A 169 -13.27 -1.97 11.73
N ASP A 170 -12.36 -1.29 11.03
CA ASP A 170 -12.28 0.18 11.05
C ASP A 170 -11.90 0.76 9.67
N PRO A 171 -12.90 1.10 8.84
CA PRO A 171 -12.67 1.63 7.50
C PRO A 171 -12.46 3.15 7.50
N THR A 172 -12.22 3.80 8.65
CA THR A 172 -12.17 5.27 8.76
C THR A 172 -11.17 5.87 7.76
N VAL A 173 -9.94 5.34 7.74
CA VAL A 173 -8.87 5.87 6.89
C VAL A 173 -9.12 5.55 5.41
N SER A 174 -9.47 4.30 5.09
CA SER A 174 -9.72 3.88 3.70
C SER A 174 -10.90 4.63 3.08
N ASN A 175 -12.01 4.80 3.82
CA ASN A 175 -13.16 5.56 3.35
C ASN A 175 -12.87 7.05 3.20
N ALA A 176 -12.04 7.64 4.07
CA ALA A 176 -11.68 9.05 3.96
C ALA A 176 -10.75 9.31 2.77
N MET A 177 -9.78 8.43 2.54
CA MET A 177 -8.71 8.65 1.58
C MET A 177 -9.05 8.14 0.18
N SER A 178 -9.45 6.88 0.06
CA SER A 178 -9.82 6.26 -1.22
C SER A 178 -11.32 6.41 -1.48
N GLY A 179 -12.15 6.21 -0.45
CA GLY A 179 -13.60 6.14 -0.59
C GLY A 179 -14.11 4.71 -0.65
N THR A 180 -15.43 4.57 -0.81
CA THR A 180 -16.13 3.28 -0.74
C THR A 180 -16.29 2.57 -2.09
N ALA A 181 -16.01 3.26 -3.19
CA ALA A 181 -16.08 2.71 -4.54
C ALA A 181 -14.84 1.87 -4.85
N GLN A 182 -15.01 0.78 -5.61
CA GLN A 182 -13.89 -0.13 -5.93
C GLN A 182 -13.09 0.36 -7.13
N PHE A 183 -13.75 1.04 -8.07
CA PHE A 183 -13.19 1.33 -9.40
C PHE A 183 -12.77 2.79 -9.60
N HIS A 184 -13.00 3.65 -8.62
CA HIS A 184 -12.56 5.04 -8.68
C HIS A 184 -12.45 5.63 -7.27
N SER A 185 -11.43 6.47 -7.06
CA SER A 185 -11.27 7.15 -5.79
C SER A 185 -12.19 8.36 -5.68
N ILE A 186 -12.99 8.42 -4.60
CA ILE A 186 -13.87 9.55 -4.28
C ILE A 186 -13.41 10.32 -3.03
N GLY A 187 -12.42 9.79 -2.31
CA GLY A 187 -11.88 10.39 -1.08
C GLY A 187 -10.88 11.54 -1.32
N SER A 188 -10.05 11.80 -0.32
CA SER A 188 -9.03 12.85 -0.37
C SER A 188 -7.94 12.59 -1.42
N LEU A 189 -7.71 11.34 -1.82
CA LEU A 189 -6.72 10.96 -2.83
C LEU A 189 -7.18 11.15 -4.27
N ARG A 190 -8.45 11.47 -4.55
CA ARG A 190 -8.99 11.54 -5.92
C ARG A 190 -8.21 12.45 -6.90
N THR A 191 -7.50 13.47 -6.40
CA THR A 191 -6.66 14.38 -7.21
C THR A 191 -5.18 14.21 -6.97
N TRP A 192 -4.78 13.16 -6.27
CA TRP A 192 -3.42 12.97 -5.81
C TRP A 192 -2.49 12.59 -6.98
N SER A 193 -1.29 13.17 -6.97
CA SER A 193 -0.22 12.88 -7.93
C SER A 193 1.15 13.28 -7.37
N VAL A 194 2.17 12.49 -7.70
CA VAL A 194 3.59 12.79 -7.43
C VAL A 194 4.42 12.90 -8.70
N ILE A 195 3.80 12.75 -9.87
CA ILE A 195 4.48 12.70 -11.18
C ILE A 195 5.44 13.87 -11.39
N ASP A 196 5.04 15.08 -10.98
CA ASP A 196 5.82 16.30 -11.13
C ASP A 196 7.07 16.36 -10.23
N ARG A 197 7.10 15.55 -9.16
CA ARG A 197 8.17 15.50 -8.15
C ARG A 197 9.09 14.29 -8.26
N LEU A 198 8.77 13.28 -9.09
CA LEU A 198 9.55 12.04 -9.21
C LEU A 198 11.03 12.25 -9.55
N HIS A 199 11.34 13.29 -10.34
CA HIS A 199 12.71 13.66 -10.69
C HIS A 199 13.58 14.06 -9.49
N ARG A 200 12.96 14.33 -8.33
CA ARG A 200 13.65 14.73 -7.09
C ARG A 200 14.17 13.54 -6.29
N ILE A 201 13.77 12.31 -6.61
CA ILE A 201 14.20 11.09 -5.91
C ILE A 201 15.68 10.83 -6.22
N PRO A 202 16.61 10.97 -5.26
CA PRO A 202 18.05 10.90 -5.54
C PRO A 202 18.62 9.48 -5.37
N CYS A 203 17.91 8.63 -4.63
CA CYS A 203 18.29 7.26 -4.30
C CYS A 203 17.98 6.29 -5.46
N PRO A 204 18.70 5.16 -5.56
CA PRO A 204 18.26 4.05 -6.40
C PRO A 204 16.84 3.63 -6.03
N THR A 205 16.02 3.32 -7.03
CA THR A 205 14.63 2.89 -6.83
C THR A 205 14.37 1.61 -7.63
N LEU A 206 13.69 0.66 -7.01
CA LEU A 206 13.12 -0.50 -7.69
C LEU A 206 11.61 -0.30 -7.77
N VAL A 207 11.07 -0.30 -8.98
CA VAL A 207 9.63 -0.31 -9.23
C VAL A 207 9.24 -1.72 -9.63
N THR A 208 8.13 -2.20 -9.08
CA THR A 208 7.61 -3.53 -9.42
C THR A 208 6.12 -3.49 -9.68
N ASN A 209 5.65 -4.30 -10.61
CA ASN A 209 4.23 -4.56 -10.84
C ASN A 209 4.00 -5.96 -11.43
N GLY A 210 2.74 -6.39 -11.49
CA GLY A 210 2.26 -7.56 -12.21
C GLY A 210 1.46 -7.19 -13.46
N PRO A 211 1.27 -8.13 -14.42
CA PRO A 211 0.42 -7.92 -15.59
C PRO A 211 -1.08 -7.82 -15.30
N GLU A 212 -1.56 -8.42 -14.20
CA GLU A 212 -2.99 -8.53 -13.89
C GLU A 212 -3.28 -7.77 -12.59
N GLU A 213 -3.00 -6.47 -12.55
CA GLU A 213 -3.30 -5.60 -11.40
C GLU A 213 -3.67 -4.18 -11.84
N GLY A 214 -4.12 -3.35 -10.88
CA GLY A 214 -4.45 -1.94 -11.14
C GLY A 214 -3.25 -1.09 -11.53
N ALA A 215 -2.05 -1.38 -11.02
CA ALA A 215 -0.81 -0.67 -11.38
C ALA A 215 -0.21 -1.24 -12.68
N GLN A 216 -0.98 -1.17 -13.77
CA GLN A 216 -0.56 -1.60 -15.09
C GLN A 216 0.68 -0.84 -15.58
N ASP A 217 1.36 -1.36 -16.61
CA ASP A 217 2.63 -0.80 -17.12
C ASP A 217 2.55 0.70 -17.42
N TYR A 218 1.44 1.19 -18.00
CA TYR A 218 1.27 2.61 -18.29
C TYR A 218 1.00 3.46 -17.05
N VAL A 219 0.43 2.86 -15.99
CA VAL A 219 0.17 3.52 -14.71
C VAL A 219 1.48 3.77 -13.98
N ILE A 220 2.40 2.80 -13.98
CA ILE A 220 3.72 2.92 -13.33
C ILE A 220 4.78 3.59 -14.22
N ALA A 221 4.53 3.75 -15.53
CA ALA A 221 5.47 4.36 -16.47
C ALA A 221 6.07 5.70 -15.99
N PRO A 222 5.32 6.62 -15.35
CA PRO A 222 5.91 7.85 -14.80
C PRO A 222 7.06 7.60 -13.82
N PHE A 223 7.00 6.55 -12.98
CA PHE A 223 8.11 6.19 -12.11
C PHE A 223 9.34 5.78 -12.91
N ILE A 224 9.15 4.95 -13.94
CA ILE A 224 10.24 4.45 -14.79
C ILE A 224 10.88 5.57 -15.62
N GLU A 225 10.08 6.51 -16.09
CA GLU A 225 10.54 7.57 -16.99
C GLU A 225 11.15 8.77 -16.25
N LYS A 226 10.67 9.08 -15.05
CA LYS A 226 11.01 10.33 -14.36
C LYS A 226 11.95 10.16 -13.18
N ILE A 227 12.08 8.96 -12.61
CA ILE A 227 13.07 8.70 -11.56
C ILE A 227 14.44 8.47 -12.21
N PRO A 228 15.48 9.25 -11.87
CA PRO A 228 16.78 9.17 -12.56
C PRO A 228 17.52 7.84 -12.43
N LYS A 229 17.30 7.10 -11.32
CA LYS A 229 18.00 5.86 -10.99
C LYS A 229 17.02 4.73 -10.68
N VAL A 230 16.27 4.32 -11.70
CA VAL A 230 15.21 3.33 -11.54
C VAL A 230 15.55 2.01 -12.22
N LYS A 231 15.18 0.91 -11.57
CA LYS A 231 15.04 -0.41 -12.17
C LYS A 231 13.57 -0.81 -12.14
N TRP A 232 13.16 -1.61 -13.12
CA TRP A 232 11.82 -2.16 -13.18
C TRP A 232 11.89 -3.68 -13.20
N VAL A 233 11.12 -4.33 -12.33
CA VAL A 233 10.88 -5.78 -12.36
C VAL A 233 9.39 -6.02 -12.49
N ARG A 234 8.99 -6.78 -13.50
CA ARG A 234 7.61 -7.22 -13.67
C ARG A 234 7.47 -8.67 -13.23
N PHE A 235 6.57 -8.93 -12.30
CA PHE A 235 6.25 -10.27 -11.79
C PHE A 235 5.18 -10.95 -12.65
N ALA A 236 4.95 -12.25 -12.44
CA ALA A 236 4.10 -13.05 -13.31
C ALA A 236 2.58 -12.86 -13.09
N LYS A 237 2.17 -12.40 -11.90
CA LYS A 237 0.75 -12.40 -11.49
C LYS A 237 0.19 -11.01 -11.21
N SER A 238 -0.32 -10.77 -10.01
CA SER A 238 -1.16 -9.63 -9.70
C SER A 238 -0.51 -8.75 -8.62
N HIS A 239 -1.33 -8.09 -7.81
CA HIS A 239 -0.90 -7.00 -6.94
C HIS A 239 0.08 -7.47 -5.85
N ILE A 240 -0.08 -8.68 -5.29
CA ILE A 240 0.69 -9.15 -4.13
C ILE A 240 1.71 -10.25 -4.47
N ALA A 241 2.67 -9.90 -5.32
CA ALA A 241 3.75 -10.78 -5.75
C ALA A 241 4.51 -11.49 -4.61
N PHE A 242 4.61 -10.89 -3.41
CA PHE A 242 5.25 -11.49 -2.23
C PHE A 242 4.54 -12.74 -1.67
N PHE A 243 3.26 -12.96 -2.03
CA PHE A 243 2.54 -14.22 -1.79
C PHE A 243 2.46 -15.11 -3.04
N GLU A 244 2.41 -14.49 -4.22
CA GLU A 244 2.10 -15.19 -5.47
C GLU A 244 3.33 -15.77 -6.18
N ASP A 245 4.49 -15.15 -5.98
CA ASP A 245 5.78 -15.46 -6.58
C ASP A 245 6.90 -15.21 -5.55
N ARG A 246 6.68 -15.75 -4.35
CA ARG A 246 7.43 -15.42 -3.13
C ARG A 246 8.95 -15.50 -3.32
N ASP A 247 9.46 -16.61 -3.82
CA ASP A 247 10.90 -16.83 -3.95
C ASP A 247 11.54 -15.83 -4.91
N TYR A 248 10.91 -15.57 -6.06
CA TYR A 248 11.43 -14.62 -7.03
C TYR A 248 11.25 -13.16 -6.56
N TYR A 249 10.13 -12.84 -5.92
CA TYR A 249 9.89 -11.54 -5.30
C TYR A 249 11.01 -11.22 -4.32
N PHE A 250 11.21 -12.06 -3.32
CA PHE A 250 12.25 -11.83 -2.33
C PHE A 250 13.62 -11.85 -2.97
N LYS A 251 13.89 -12.69 -3.98
CA LYS A 251 15.17 -12.64 -4.70
C LYS A 251 15.41 -11.28 -5.36
N ALA A 252 14.41 -10.74 -6.06
CA ALA A 252 14.51 -9.44 -6.73
C ALA A 252 14.75 -8.30 -5.74
N ILE A 253 14.07 -8.31 -4.59
CA ILE A 253 14.31 -7.34 -3.50
C ILE A 253 15.72 -7.50 -2.93
N GLY A 254 16.15 -8.73 -2.61
CA GLY A 254 17.49 -9.02 -2.08
C GLY A 254 18.62 -8.59 -3.02
N ASP A 255 18.50 -8.92 -4.32
CA ASP A 255 19.44 -8.51 -5.36
C ASP A 255 19.54 -6.98 -5.48
N PHE A 256 18.42 -6.27 -5.31
CA PHE A 256 18.39 -4.80 -5.37
C PHE A 256 19.08 -4.18 -4.15
N LEU A 257 18.79 -4.69 -2.96
CA LEU A 257 19.40 -4.26 -1.71
C LEU A 257 20.86 -4.72 -1.56
N ARG A 258 21.34 -5.61 -2.45
CA ARG A 258 22.67 -6.23 -2.42
C ARG A 258 22.91 -7.02 -1.15
N VAL A 259 21.88 -7.72 -0.69
CA VAL A 259 21.97 -8.62 0.45
C VAL A 259 22.40 -9.98 -0.08
N ASP A 260 23.70 -10.28 0.02
CA ASP A 260 24.30 -11.60 -0.25
C ASP A 260 24.05 -12.58 0.91
#